data_AF-A0A849EKD5-F1
#
_entry.id   AF-A0A849EKD5-F1
#
_cell.length_a   1.000
_cell.length_b   1.000
_cell.length_c   1.000
_cell.angle_alpha   90.00
_cell.angle_beta   90.00
_cell.angle_gamma   90.00
#
_symmetry.space_group_name_H-M   'P 1'
#
loop_
_entity.id
_entity.type
_entity.pdbx_description
1 polymer ?
#
loop_
_entity_poly.entity_id
_entity_poly.type
_entity_poly.pdbx_seq_one_letter_code
_entity_poly.pdbx_strand_id
1 'polypeptide(L)'
;IDTEMAAAGEAQFNAICVACHMVDQRMIGPAMKGVYERRSPEWVMNMILNPDGMLREDPIAKALLKEYNNAIMLNQNLSQEDARALAEYLRTL
;
A
#
# COMPACT_ATOMS: atom_id res chain seq x y z
N ILE A 1 6.54 -15.30 6.81
CA ILE A 1 6.89 -13.94 7.23
C ILE A 1 8.38 -13.96 7.50
N ASP A 2 9.13 -13.23 6.69
CA ASP A 2 10.52 -12.88 6.97
C ASP A 2 10.53 -11.70 7.94
N THR A 3 11.04 -11.91 9.15
CA THR A 3 10.97 -10.93 10.23
C THR A 3 11.90 -9.74 10.02
N GLU A 4 13.06 -9.93 9.40
CA GLU A 4 14.03 -8.86 9.17
C GLU A 4 13.52 -7.94 8.05
N MET A 5 13.02 -8.54 6.97
CA MET A 5 12.38 -7.81 5.88
C MET A 5 11.12 -7.06 6.33
N ALA A 6 10.29 -7.68 7.19
CA ALA A 6 9.12 -7.02 7.76
C ALA A 6 9.51 -5.83 8.65
N ALA A 7 10.58 -5.91 9.43
CA ALA A 7 11.07 -4.78 10.23
C ALA A 7 11.59 -3.63 9.35
N ALA A 8 12.29 -3.93 8.26
CA ALA A 8 12.67 -2.93 7.27
C ALA A 8 11.42 -2.29 6.61
N GLY A 9 10.41 -3.11 6.29
CA GLY A 9 9.13 -2.64 5.77
C GLY A 9 8.37 -1.73 6.73
N GLU A 10 8.37 -2.03 8.02
CA GLU A 10 7.75 -1.19 9.05
C GLU A 10 8.43 0.19 9.11
N ALA A 11 9.77 0.23 9.06
CA ALA A 11 10.51 1.48 9.03
C ALA A 11 10.16 2.32 7.79
N GLN A 12 10.07 1.69 6.61
CA GLN A 12 9.64 2.36 5.38
C GLN A 12 8.20 2.85 5.45
N PHE A 13 7.29 2.04 6.00
CA PHE A 13 5.88 2.39 6.17
C PHE A 13 5.73 3.64 7.06
N ASN A 14 6.46 3.67 8.18
CA ASN A 14 6.47 4.79 9.11
C ASN A 14 7.12 6.06 8.53
N ALA A 15 8.02 5.93 7.56
CA ALA A 15 8.63 7.09 6.90
C ALA A 15 7.75 7.70 5.81
N ILE A 16 7.03 6.87 5.05
CA ILE A 16 6.42 7.29 3.77
C ILE A 16 4.89 7.10 3.75
N CYS A 17 4.38 6.00 4.30
CA CYS A 17 2.98 5.60 4.11
C CYS A 17 2.04 6.19 5.18
N VAL A 18 2.53 6.44 6.39
CA VAL A 18 1.73 6.96 7.53
C VAL A 18 1.17 8.36 7.32
N ALA A 19 1.70 9.11 6.35
CA ALA A 19 1.14 10.40 5.96
C ALA A 19 -0.31 10.29 5.44
N CYS A 20 -0.66 9.14 4.87
CA CYS A 20 -1.96 8.90 4.25
C CYS A 20 -2.71 7.69 4.80
N HIS A 21 -2.00 6.70 5.34
CA HIS A 21 -2.58 5.43 5.77
C HIS A 21 -2.39 5.20 7.27
N MET A 22 -3.41 4.63 7.90
CA MET A 22 -3.32 4.09 9.25
C MET A 22 -3.50 2.58 9.22
N VAL A 23 -3.03 1.89 10.25
CA VAL A 23 -3.14 0.43 10.37
C VAL A 23 -4.60 0.03 10.53
N ASP A 24 -5.28 0.53 11.56
CA ASP A 24 -6.61 0.03 11.95
C ASP A 24 -7.79 0.92 11.49
N GLN A 25 -7.54 2.10 10.92
CA GLN A 25 -8.62 3.03 10.58
C GLN A 25 -8.44 3.73 9.24
N ARG A 26 -9.57 4.18 8.69
CA ARG A 26 -9.63 4.99 7.49
C ARG A 26 -9.03 6.38 7.76
N MET A 27 -8.27 6.90 6.80
CA MET A 27 -7.72 8.26 6.84
C MET A 27 -7.87 8.90 5.44
N ILE A 28 -6.77 9.42 4.87
CA ILE A 28 -6.72 9.89 3.47
C ILE A 28 -6.81 8.67 2.54
N GLY A 29 -6.13 7.58 2.90
CA GLY A 29 -6.24 6.28 2.27
C GLY A 29 -6.93 5.24 3.17
N PRO A 30 -7.16 4.02 2.64
CA PRO A 30 -7.71 2.89 3.40
C PRO A 30 -6.86 2.48 4.60
N ALA A 31 -7.50 1.76 5.53
CA ALA A 31 -6.81 1.04 6.60
C ALA A 31 -5.97 -0.11 6.01
N MET A 32 -4.77 -0.32 6.55
CA MET A 32 -3.82 -1.32 6.03
C MET A 32 -4.00 -2.71 6.62
N LYS A 33 -4.54 -2.83 7.83
CA LYS A 33 -4.80 -4.12 8.47
C LYS A 33 -5.67 -5.03 7.62
N GLY A 34 -5.27 -6.29 7.48
CA GLY A 34 -6.00 -7.28 6.66
C GLY A 34 -6.06 -6.95 5.17
N VAL A 35 -5.15 -6.12 4.63
CA VAL A 35 -5.14 -5.80 3.18
C VAL A 35 -5.09 -7.05 2.31
N TYR A 36 -4.40 -8.10 2.76
CA TYR A 36 -4.29 -9.37 2.05
C TYR A 36 -5.53 -10.27 2.14
N GLU A 37 -6.48 -9.96 3.04
CA GLU A 37 -7.81 -10.58 3.01
C GLU A 37 -8.67 -9.97 1.90
N ARG A 38 -8.37 -8.72 1.51
CA ARG A 38 -9.13 -7.95 0.53
C ARG A 38 -8.50 -7.95 -0.86
N ARG A 39 -7.18 -8.11 -0.97
CA ARG A 39 -6.40 -7.91 -2.20
C ARG A 39 -5.30 -8.96 -2.34
N SER A 40 -4.98 -9.32 -3.57
CA SER A 40 -3.89 -10.26 -3.84
C SER A 40 -2.52 -9.59 -3.62
N PRO A 41 -1.46 -10.37 -3.36
CA PRO A 41 -0.10 -9.85 -3.26
C PRO A 41 0.35 -9.05 -4.48
N GLU A 42 -0.03 -9.48 -5.67
CA GLU A 42 0.31 -8.81 -6.93
C GLU A 42 -0.36 -7.44 -7.02
N TRP A 43 -1.63 -7.34 -6.61
CA TRP A 43 -2.34 -6.06 -6.61
C TRP A 43 -1.70 -5.06 -5.63
N VAL A 44 -1.32 -5.52 -4.43
CA VAL A 44 -0.64 -4.67 -3.44
C VAL A 44 0.70 -4.18 -3.97
N MET A 45 1.52 -5.07 -4.54
CA MET A 45 2.81 -4.69 -5.13
C MET A 45 2.64 -3.70 -6.29
N ASN A 46 1.66 -3.91 -7.16
CA ASN A 46 1.41 -3.00 -8.28
C ASN A 46 0.93 -1.62 -7.82
N MET A 47 0.09 -1.54 -6.77
CA MET A 47 -0.31 -0.26 -6.19
C MET A 47 0.86 0.51 -5.56
N ILE A 48 1.80 -0.19 -4.91
CA ILE A 48 2.98 0.44 -4.30
C ILE A 48 3.94 0.97 -5.38
N LEU A 49 4.19 0.18 -6.43
CA LEU A 49 5.20 0.48 -7.46
C LEU A 49 4.69 1.32 -8.64
N ASN A 50 3.40 1.21 -8.97
CA ASN A 50 2.80 1.84 -10.14
C ASN A 50 1.35 2.31 -9.89
N PRO A 51 1.12 3.18 -8.89
CA PRO A 51 -0.23 3.65 -8.59
C PRO A 51 -0.87 4.40 -9.77
N ASP A 52 -0.10 5.13 -10.57
CA ASP A 52 -0.61 5.86 -11.74
C ASP A 52 -1.20 4.92 -12.81
N GLY A 53 -0.50 3.80 -13.08
CA GLY A 53 -0.99 2.76 -13.99
C GLY A 53 -2.24 2.08 -13.42
N MET A 54 -2.23 1.74 -12.13
CA MET A 54 -3.38 1.14 -11.47
C MET A 54 -4.60 2.06 -11.51
N LEU A 55 -4.47 3.36 -11.23
CA LEU A 55 -5.58 4.31 -11.32
C LEU A 55 -6.10 4.47 -12.75
N ARG A 56 -5.27 4.23 -13.78
CA ARG A 56 -5.67 4.27 -15.18
C ARG A 56 -6.37 3.00 -15.66
N GLU A 57 -5.97 1.84 -15.15
CA GLU A 57 -6.32 0.55 -15.75
C GLU A 57 -7.18 -0.31 -14.81
N ASP A 58 -6.87 -0.35 -13.53
CA ASP A 58 -7.49 -1.24 -12.55
C ASP A 58 -8.84 -0.69 -12.03
N PRO A 59 -9.94 -1.45 -12.16
CA PRO A 59 -11.26 -0.99 -11.73
C PRO A 59 -11.37 -0.82 -10.21
N ILE A 60 -10.61 -1.59 -9.42
CA ILE A 60 -10.63 -1.49 -7.95
C ILE A 60 -9.94 -0.20 -7.51
N ALA A 61 -8.77 0.12 -8.07
CA ALA A 61 -8.05 1.36 -7.81
C ALA A 61 -8.91 2.59 -8.17
N LYS A 62 -9.62 2.55 -9.30
CA LYS A 62 -10.58 3.61 -9.68
C LYS A 62 -11.75 3.75 -8.71
N ALA A 63 -12.31 2.63 -8.25
CA ALA A 63 -13.40 2.65 -7.29
C ALA A 63 -12.93 3.24 -5.94
N LEU A 64 -11.75 2.84 -5.48
CA LEU A 64 -11.11 3.41 -4.28
C LEU A 64 -10.85 4.90 -4.45
N LEU A 65 -10.32 5.36 -5.60
CA LEU A 65 -10.12 6.78 -5.83
C LEU A 65 -11.41 7.58 -5.62
N LYS A 66 -12.54 7.11 -6.15
CA LYS A 66 -13.85 7.75 -5.96
C LYS A 66 -14.32 7.67 -4.49
N GLU A 67 -14.16 6.52 -3.84
CA GLU A 67 -14.55 6.33 -2.44
C GLU A 67 -13.75 7.23 -1.48
N TYR A 68 -12.50 7.54 -1.83
CA TYR A 68 -11.57 8.35 -1.05
C TYR A 68 -11.47 9.79 -1.56
N ASN A 69 -12.59 10.35 -2.05
CA ASN A 69 -12.72 11.76 -2.45
C ASN A 69 -11.70 12.23 -3.50
N ASN A 70 -11.32 11.34 -4.41
CA ASN A 70 -10.30 11.56 -5.44
C ASN A 70 -8.90 11.88 -4.88
N ALA A 71 -8.60 11.46 -3.65
CA ALA A 71 -7.25 11.50 -3.11
C ALA A 71 -6.36 10.50 -3.87
N ILE A 72 -5.38 11.01 -4.61
CA ILE A 72 -4.47 10.22 -5.43
C ILE A 72 -3.33 9.68 -4.56
N MET A 73 -3.10 8.36 -4.63
CA MET A 73 -1.87 7.76 -4.13
C MET A 73 -0.74 8.05 -5.12
N LEU A 74 0.19 8.94 -4.74
CA LEU A 74 1.30 9.32 -5.61
C LEU A 74 2.37 8.23 -5.64
N ASN A 75 3.01 8.04 -6.79
CA ASN A 75 4.17 7.16 -6.91
C ASN A 75 5.33 7.69 -6.04
N GLN A 76 5.77 6.88 -5.08
CA GLN A 76 6.87 7.22 -4.17
C GLN A 76 8.25 6.88 -4.75
N ASN A 77 8.31 6.37 -5.99
CA ASN A 77 9.51 5.93 -6.69
C ASN A 77 10.34 4.90 -5.89
N LEU A 78 9.64 4.02 -5.18
CA LEU A 78 10.24 2.95 -4.39
C LEU A 78 10.93 1.93 -5.30
N SER A 79 12.05 1.39 -4.82
CA SER A 79 12.66 0.24 -5.47
C SER A 79 11.75 -0.99 -5.30
N GLN A 80 11.96 -2.02 -6.12
CA GLN A 80 11.24 -3.28 -5.96
C GLN A 80 11.55 -3.91 -4.59
N GLU A 81 12.76 -3.74 -4.07
CA GLU A 81 13.17 -4.26 -2.77
C GLU A 81 12.39 -3.58 -1.63
N ASP A 82 12.32 -2.24 -1.64
CA ASP A 82 11.55 -1.48 -0.63
C ASP A 82 10.06 -1.85 -0.68
N ALA A 83 9.50 -2.00 -1.89
CA ALA A 83 8.12 -2.41 -2.06
C ALA A 83 7.87 -3.83 -1.52
N ARG A 84 8.83 -4.75 -1.68
CA ARG A 84 8.74 -6.10 -1.10
C ARG A 84 8.84 -6.06 0.42
N ALA A 85 9.71 -5.22 0.97
CA ALA A 85 9.80 -5.04 2.42
C ALA A 85 8.49 -4.52 3.01
N LEU A 86 7.91 -3.48 2.39
CA LEU A 86 6.57 -2.98 2.74
C LEU A 86 5.51 -4.07 2.65
N ALA A 87 5.46 -4.82 1.54
CA ALA A 87 4.51 -5.91 1.38
C ALA A 87 4.67 -6.97 2.48
N GLU A 88 5.91 -7.33 2.85
CA GLU A 88 6.16 -8.30 3.91
C GLU A 88 5.72 -7.77 5.29
N TYR A 89 5.93 -6.48 5.57
CA TYR A 89 5.38 -5.82 6.75
C TYR A 89 3.84 -5.88 6.78
N LEU A 90 3.17 -5.58 5.67
CA LEU A 90 1.71 -5.62 5.61
C LEU A 90 1.13 -7.02 5.90
N ARG A 91 1.92 -8.09 5.79
CA ARG A 91 1.50 -9.47 6.13
C ARG A 91 1.48 -9.72 7.63
N THR A 92 2.08 -8.84 8.43
CA THR A 92 2.08 -8.93 9.90
C THR A 92 0.87 -8.20 10.52
N LEU A 93 0.11 -7.45 9.72
CA LEU A 93 -1.00 -6.58 10.16
C LEU A 93 -2.38 -7.26 10.15
#